data_AF-A0AAD0PSM6-F1
#
_entry.id   AF-A0AAD0PSM6-F1
#
_cell.length_a   1.000
_cell.length_b   1.000
_cell.length_c   1.000
_cell.angle_alpha   90.00
_cell.angle_beta   90.00
_cell.angle_gamma   90.00
#
_symmetry.space_group_name_H-M   'P 1'
#
loop_
_entity.id
_entity.type
_entity.pdbx_description
1 polymer ?
#
loop_
_entity_poly.entity_id
_entity_poly.type
_entity_poly.pdbx_seq_one_letter_code
_entity_poly.pdbx_strand_id
1 'polypeptide(L)' 'MNASVIIEALGGTFRVAELCEVRPPSVSDWKKHGIPRARMMFLRVARPDVFKALDEETEKRSDQSSSNAKKSAA' A
#
# COMPACT_ATOMS: atom_id res chain seq x y z
N MET A 1 -3.63 2.15 -5.56
CA MET A 1 -2.51 1.91 -4.61
C MET A 1 -1.90 0.53 -4.91
N ASN A 2 -0.57 0.43 -5.04
CA ASN A 2 0.12 -0.80 -5.46
C ASN A 2 0.28 -1.79 -4.29
N ALA A 3 0.08 -3.09 -4.54
CA ALA A 3 0.18 -4.13 -3.50
C ALA A 3 1.56 -4.19 -2.83
N SER A 4 2.63 -4.01 -3.59
CA SER A 4 4.00 -3.97 -3.06
C SER A 4 4.18 -2.82 -2.08
N VAL A 5 3.70 -1.61 -2.41
CA VAL A 5 3.79 -0.44 -1.53
C VAL A 5 3.09 -0.69 -0.20
N ILE A 6 1.89 -1.26 -0.25
CA ILE A 6 1.12 -1.62 0.96
C ILE A 6 1.89 -2.65 1.79
N ILE A 7 2.42 -3.70 1.16
CA ILE A 7 3.15 -4.77 1.86
C ILE A 7 4.42 -4.24 2.51
N GLU A 8 5.21 -3.40 1.82
CA GLU A 8 6.41 -2.80 2.41
C GLU A 8 6.05 -1.87 3.58
N ALA A 9 5.01 -1.04 3.44
CA ALA A 9 4.55 -0.15 4.52
C ALA A 9 4.05 -0.91 5.77
N LEU A 10 3.57 -2.14 5.59
CA LEU A 10 3.15 -3.02 6.69
C LEU A 10 4.33 -3.77 7.36
N GLY A 11 5.57 -3.58 6.89
CA GLY A 11 6.77 -4.23 7.42
C GLY A 11 7.28 -5.39 6.56
N GLY A 12 6.84 -5.49 5.30
CA GLY A 12 7.33 -6.44 4.32
C GLY A 12 6.64 -7.80 4.34
N THR A 13 7.09 -8.69 3.43
CA THR A 13 6.45 -9.97 3.14
C THR A 13 6.26 -10.87 4.36
N PHE A 14 7.30 -11.03 5.18
CA PHE A 14 7.26 -11.93 6.34
C PHE A 14 6.32 -11.43 7.43
N ARG A 15 6.34 -10.11 7.71
CA ARG A 15 5.46 -9.51 8.71
C ARG A 15 4.00 -9.61 8.32
N VAL A 16 3.69 -9.37 7.04
CA VAL A 16 2.32 -9.52 6.52
C VAL A 16 1.88 -10.98 6.52
N ALA A 17 2.79 -11.92 6.23
CA ALA A 17 2.50 -13.35 6.25
C ALA A 17 2.14 -13.84 7.65
N GLU A 18 2.90 -13.42 8.66
CA GLU A 18 2.62 -13.67 10.07
C GLU A 18 1.27 -13.06 10.48
N LEU A 19 1.03 -11.79 10.16
CA LEU A 19 -0.21 -11.08 10.52
C LEU A 19 -1.47 -11.73 9.90
N CYS A 20 -1.33 -12.30 8.69
CA CYS A 20 -2.44 -12.93 7.98
C CYS A 20 -2.52 -14.46 8.19
N GLU A 21 -1.59 -15.05 8.94
CA GLU A 21 -1.46 -16.49 9.14
C GLU A 21 -1.39 -17.27 7.81
N VAL A 22 -0.56 -16.79 6.88
CA VAL A 22 -0.31 -17.42 5.58
C VAL A 22 1.19 -17.64 5.37
N ARG A 23 1.55 -18.40 4.34
CA ARG A 23 2.97 -18.60 4.01
C ARG A 23 3.53 -17.36 3.31
N PRO A 24 4.81 -16.99 3.53
CA PRO A 24 5.45 -15.88 2.83
C PRO A 24 5.33 -15.89 1.30
N PRO A 25 5.40 -17.06 0.61
CA PRO A 25 5.16 -17.12 -0.84
C PRO A 25 3.78 -16.59 -1.26
N SER A 26 2.73 -16.79 -0.46
CA SER A 26 1.40 -16.25 -0.76
C SER A 26 1.41 -14.72 -0.81
N VAL A 27 2.12 -14.07 0.12
CA VAL A 27 2.26 -12.60 0.13
C VAL A 27 3.13 -12.13 -1.02
N SER A 28 4.18 -12.87 -1.39
CA SER A 28 4.97 -12.59 -2.59
C SER A 28 4.12 -12.65 -3.86
N ASP A 29 3.17 -13.58 -3.96
CA ASP A 29 2.25 -13.63 -5.11
C ASP A 29 1.22 -12.50 -5.09
N TRP A 30 0.83 -11.98 -3.93
CA TRP A 30 -0.03 -10.79 -3.84
C TRP A 30 0.64 -9.55 -4.42
N LYS A 31 1.98 -9.44 -4.38
CA LYS A 31 2.71 -8.35 -5.04
C LYS A 31 2.50 -8.35 -6.56
N LYS A 32 2.29 -9.53 -7.16
CA LYS A 32 2.09 -9.72 -8.61
C LYS A 32 0.61 -9.62 -9.00
N HIS A 33 -0.27 -10.25 -8.22
CA HIS A 33 -1.67 -10.45 -8.57
C HIS A 33 -2.65 -9.55 -7.81
N GLY A 34 -2.14 -8.80 -6.83
CA GLY A 34 -2.95 -7.99 -5.92
C GLY A 34 -3.25 -8.72 -4.61
N ILE A 35 -3.50 -7.93 -3.56
CA ILE A 35 -3.90 -8.45 -2.25
C ILE A 35 -5.39 -8.85 -2.33
N PRO A 36 -5.76 -10.09 -1.93
CA PRO A 36 -7.15 -10.52 -1.93
C PRO A 36 -8.04 -9.58 -1.12
N ARG A 37 -9.24 -9.27 -1.61
CA ARG A 37 -10.15 -8.29 -1.00
C ARG A 37 -10.38 -8.51 0.50
N ALA A 38 -10.62 -9.76 0.92
CA ALA A 38 -10.80 -10.11 2.32
C ALA A 38 -9.56 -9.80 3.18
N ARG A 39 -8.36 -10.09 2.66
CA ARG A 39 -7.09 -9.75 3.33
C ARG A 39 -6.90 -8.24 3.39
N MET A 40 -7.26 -7.49 2.36
CA MET A 40 -7.19 -6.02 2.39
C MET A 40 -8.13 -5.42 3.44
N MET A 41 -9.36 -5.92 3.57
CA MET A 41 -10.30 -5.47 4.61
C MET A 41 -9.72 -5.71 6.01
N PHE A 42 -9.17 -6.91 6.25
CA PHE A 42 -8.51 -7.25 7.50
C PHE A 42 -7.32 -6.33 7.79
N LEU A 43 -6.41 -6.12 6.82
CA LEU A 43 -5.22 -5.29 6.99
C LEU A 43 -5.58 -3.82 7.33
N ARG A 44 -6.64 -3.28 6.73
CA ARG A 44 -7.13 -1.93 7.04
C ARG A 44 -7.63 -1.79 8.48
N VAL A 45 -8.27 -2.83 9.01
CA VAL A 45 -8.72 -2.86 10.42
C VAL A 45 -7.54 -3.11 11.37
N ALA A 46 -6.60 -3.97 10.99
CA ALA A 46 -5.46 -4.34 11.83
C ALA A 46 -4.39 -3.25 11.94
N ARG A 47 -4.18 -2.46 10.88
CA ARG A 47 -3.15 -1.40 10.81
C ARG A 47 -3.71 -0.09 10.25
N PRO A 48 -4.71 0.52 10.90
CA PRO A 48 -5.32 1.75 10.41
C PRO A 48 -4.34 2.93 10.34
N ASP A 49 -3.32 2.92 11.20
CA ASP A 49 -2.21 3.89 11.21
C ASP A 49 -1.45 3.91 9.88
N VAL A 50 -1.11 2.73 9.35
CA VAL A 50 -0.37 2.60 8.08
C VAL A 50 -1.21 3.09 6.92
N PHE A 51 -2.49 2.71 6.87
CA PHE A 51 -3.35 3.12 5.76
C PHE A 51 -3.66 4.62 5.77
N LYS A 52 -3.82 5.25 6.93
CA LYS A 52 -3.95 6.71 7.03
C LYS A 52 -2.72 7.42 6.45
N ALA A 53 -1.52 6.99 6.84
CA ALA A 53 -0.28 7.57 6.30
C ALA A 53 -0.13 7.38 4.78
N LEU A 54 -0.52 6.21 4.27
CA LEU A 54 -0.49 5.93 2.83
C LEU A 54 -1.52 6.76 2.04
N ASP A 55 -2.71 6.97 2.60
CA ASP A 55 -3.75 7.79 1.99
C ASP A 55 -3.28 9.26 1.96
N GLU A 56 -2.73 9.80 3.06
CA GLU A 56 -2.15 11.15 3.11
C GLU A 56 -1.01 11.36 2.10
N GLU A 57 -0.11 10.38 1.94
CA GLU A 57 0.97 10.45 0.95
C GLU A 57 0.43 10.45 -0.47
N THR A 58 -0.65 9.70 -0.73
CA THR A 58 -1.31 9.66 -2.04
C THR A 58 -1.89 11.02 -2.39
N GLU A 59 -2.56 11.69 -1.44
CA GLU A 59 -3.14 13.03 -1.63
C GLU A 59 -2.06 14.10 -1.86
N LYS A 60 -0.98 14.08 -1.08
CA LYS A 60 0.15 15.02 -1.27
C LYS A 60 0.77 14.89 -2.66
N ARG A 61 0.87 13.66 -3.17
CA ARG A 61 1.45 13.37 -4.49
C ARG A 61 0.56 13.86 -5.64
N SER A 62 -0.76 13.82 -5.49
CA SER A 62 -1.70 14.39 -6.49
C SER A 62 -1.63 15.92 -6.53
N ASP A 63 -1.51 16.58 -5.38
CA ASP A 63 -1.44 18.04 -5.30
C ASP A 63 -0.13 18.59 -5.92
N GLN A 64 0.99 17.89 -5.73
CA GLN A 64 2.29 18.27 -6.30
C GLN A 64 2.39 18.01 -7.80
N SER A 65 1.71 17.00 -8.34
CA SER A 65 1.69 16.76 -9.79
C SER A 65 0.95 17.86 -10.56
N SER A 66 -0.07 18.49 -9.95
CA SER A 66 -0.86 19.56 -10.57
C SER A 66 -0.16 20.93 -10.55
N SER A 67 0.77 21.14 -9.61
CA SER A 67 1.59 22.36 -9.56
C SER A 67 2.81 22.30 -10.49
N ASN A 68 3.43 21.13 -10.68
CA ASN A 68 4.57 20.98 -11.58
C ASN A 68 4.21 21.11 -13.06
N ALA A 69 3.01 20.67 -13.47
CA ALA A 69 2.52 20.82 -14.85
C ALA A 69 2.32 22.29 -15.27
N LYS A 70 1.98 23.18 -14.34
CA LYS A 70 1.80 24.63 -14.60
C LYS A 70 3.13 25.38 -14.76
N LYS A 71 4.26 24.80 -14.35
CA LYS A 71 5.59 25.46 -14.34
C LYS A 71 6.44 25.13 -15.57
N SER A 72 6.06 24.14 -16.38
CA SER A 72 6.80 23.70 -17.59
C SER A 72 6.27 24.30 -18.90
N ALA A 73 5.24 25.14 -18.85
CA ALA A 73 4.60 25.77 -20.01
C ALA A 73 4.85 27.30 -20.10
N ALA A 74 5.83 27.82 -19.33
CA ALA A 74 6.22 29.23 -19.30
C ALA A 74 7.72 29.39 -19.57
#